data_AF-A0A9P4X220-F1
#
_entry.id   AF-A0A9P4X220-F1
#
_cell.length_a   1.000
_cell.length_b   1.000
_cell.length_c   1.000
_cell.angle_alpha   90.00
_cell.angle_beta   90.00
_cell.angle_gamma   90.00
#
_symmetry.space_group_name_H-M   'P 1'
#
loop_
_entity.id
_entity.type
_entity.pdbx_description
1 polymer ?
#
loop_
_entity_poly.entity_id
_entity_poly.type
_entity_poly.pdbx_seq_one_letter_code
_entity_poly.pdbx_strand_id
1 'polypeptide(L)'
;MTSIQITPVAHTAGSRRNIGAVATNVDVNNLSEADWKAIHDGLYTHSVLVLKNQAHATPKAQFELTQRFDPTCSGYGHGKTLDAKRSILHPDLKTIPHQPQVQVIGNGFVKDFEGLRDTTLKHPHHKTFHKTAIPEDEDLDFTRFYRWHIDAALYDLQPPRVTSLMAVSVPKGRTQTLRYDDGTGDELQVPLGTTAFASG
;
A
#
# COMPACT_ATOMS: atom_id res chain seq x y z
N MET A 1 28.45 9.61 0.10
CA MET A 1 27.50 10.16 1.10
C MET A 1 26.13 10.18 0.44
N THR A 2 25.05 9.89 1.17
CA THR A 2 23.68 9.95 0.62
C THR A 2 23.20 11.40 0.52
N SER A 3 22.35 11.69 -0.47
CA SER A 3 21.64 12.98 -0.59
C SER A 3 20.17 12.90 -0.10
N ILE A 4 19.74 11.72 0.33
CA ILE A 4 18.39 11.46 0.82
C ILE A 4 18.14 12.27 2.09
N GLN A 5 17.01 12.96 2.12
CA GLN A 5 16.53 13.67 3.30
C GLN A 5 15.28 12.98 3.82
N ILE A 6 15.28 12.64 5.10
CA ILE A 6 14.17 11.98 5.79
C ILE A 6 13.56 12.98 6.76
N THR A 7 12.29 13.31 6.54
CA THR A 7 11.53 14.25 7.37
C THR A 7 10.36 13.51 8.01
N PRO A 8 10.29 13.39 9.35
CA PRO A 8 9.15 12.79 10.04
C PRO A 8 7.84 13.50 9.70
N VAL A 9 6.74 12.76 9.65
CA VAL A 9 5.41 13.36 9.48
C VAL A 9 5.06 14.15 10.74
N ALA A 10 4.42 15.31 10.56
CA ALA A 10 3.99 16.13 11.69
C ALA A 10 3.00 15.37 12.58
N HIS A 11 3.26 15.37 13.88
CA HIS A 11 2.37 14.83 14.90
C HIS A 11 1.82 15.95 15.78
N THR A 12 0.68 15.69 16.43
CA THR A 12 0.13 16.64 17.40
C THR A 12 1.12 16.88 18.54
N ALA A 13 1.15 18.11 19.06
CA ALA A 13 2.06 18.48 20.13
C ALA A 13 1.90 17.54 21.35
N GLY A 14 3.02 17.02 21.86
CA GLY A 14 3.03 16.06 22.96
C GLY A 14 2.72 14.61 22.58
N SER A 15 2.50 14.30 21.29
CA SER A 15 2.33 12.92 20.85
C SER A 15 3.64 12.13 21.01
N ARG A 16 3.55 10.94 21.62
CA ARG A 16 4.64 9.96 21.68
C ARG A 16 4.70 9.06 20.45
N ARG A 17 3.84 9.28 19.46
CA ARG A 17 3.77 8.51 18.23
C ARG A 17 4.98 8.82 17.36
N ASN A 18 5.60 7.78 16.80
CA ASN A 18 6.70 7.88 15.86
C ASN A 18 6.38 7.00 14.66
N ILE A 19 5.41 7.44 13.85
CA ILE A 19 4.95 6.72 12.65
C ILE A 19 4.98 7.66 11.45
N GLY A 20 5.60 7.23 10.37
CA GLY A 20 5.61 7.96 9.12
C GLY A 20 6.77 8.94 9.01
N ALA A 21 7.52 8.80 7.93
CA ALA A 21 8.45 9.82 7.45
C ALA A 21 8.36 9.94 5.93
N VAL A 22 8.80 11.07 5.41
CA VAL A 22 8.89 11.37 3.98
C VAL A 22 10.37 11.41 3.60
N ALA A 23 10.75 10.59 2.62
CA ALA A 23 12.07 10.63 2.01
C ALA A 23 12.02 11.37 0.66
N THR A 24 12.90 12.36 0.50
CA THR A 24 13.12 13.09 -0.75
C THR A 24 14.52 12.83 -1.29
N ASN A 25 14.76 13.22 -2.55
CA ASN A 25 16.01 12.95 -3.28
C ASN A 25 16.33 11.46 -3.41
N VAL A 26 15.29 10.65 -3.59
CA VAL A 26 15.40 9.20 -3.81
C VAL A 26 15.22 8.91 -5.30
N ASP A 27 16.00 7.98 -5.83
CA ASP A 27 15.74 7.34 -7.11
C ASP A 27 15.82 5.82 -6.91
N VAL A 28 14.67 5.15 -6.80
CA VAL A 28 14.66 3.70 -6.52
C VAL A 28 15.25 2.86 -7.64
N ASN A 29 15.33 3.39 -8.88
CA ASN A 29 15.98 2.68 -9.97
C ASN A 29 17.52 2.70 -9.84
N ASN A 30 18.08 3.60 -9.04
CA ASN A 30 19.51 3.81 -8.92
C ASN A 30 19.91 4.18 -7.49
N LEU A 31 19.93 3.18 -6.61
CA LEU A 31 20.32 3.34 -5.21
C LEU A 31 21.80 2.99 -5.01
N SER A 32 22.55 3.92 -4.42
CA SER A 32 23.85 3.58 -3.82
C SER A 32 23.65 2.83 -2.50
N GLU A 33 24.72 2.20 -2.00
CA GLU A 33 24.67 1.54 -0.67
C GLU A 33 24.38 2.52 0.47
N ALA A 34 24.80 3.79 0.33
CA ALA A 34 24.48 4.84 1.30
C ALA A 34 22.99 5.20 1.27
N ASP A 35 22.38 5.22 0.08
CA ASP A 35 20.95 5.51 -0.09
C ASP A 35 20.10 4.35 0.44
N TRP A 36 20.51 3.12 0.15
CA TRP A 36 19.91 1.93 0.73
C TRP A 36 19.92 1.97 2.26
N LYS A 37 21.07 2.26 2.88
CA LYS A 37 21.17 2.37 4.34
C LYS A 37 20.24 3.44 4.91
N ALA A 38 20.13 4.59 4.25
CA ALA A 38 19.22 5.65 4.67
C ALA A 38 17.74 5.21 4.62
N ILE A 39 17.33 4.55 3.54
CA ILE A 39 15.97 4.01 3.38
C ILE A 39 15.68 2.92 4.42
N HIS A 40 16.62 2.00 4.62
CA HIS A 40 16.52 0.93 5.60
C HIS A 40 16.31 1.50 7.01
N ASP A 41 17.23 2.34 7.48
CA ASP A 41 17.18 2.88 8.83
C ASP A 41 15.96 3.79 9.03
N GLY A 42 15.61 4.58 8.00
CA GLY A 42 14.42 5.41 8.00
C GLY A 42 13.13 4.62 8.15
N LEU A 43 12.99 3.52 7.41
CA LEU A 43 11.81 2.65 7.51
C LEU A 43 11.72 1.98 8.89
N TYR A 44 12.81 1.42 9.41
CA TYR A 44 12.80 0.78 10.73
C TYR A 44 12.61 1.79 11.88
N THR A 45 13.03 3.05 11.70
CA THR A 45 12.84 4.12 12.69
C THR A 45 11.41 4.65 12.72
N HIS A 46 10.76 4.76 11.56
CA HIS A 46 9.45 5.43 11.43
C HIS A 46 8.30 4.49 11.05
N SER A 47 8.55 3.19 10.90
CA SER A 47 7.61 2.13 10.50
C SER A 47 6.99 2.26 9.10
N VAL A 48 6.78 3.48 8.60
CA VAL A 48 6.27 3.82 7.27
C VAL A 48 7.16 4.91 6.67
N LEU A 49 7.65 4.68 5.46
CA LEU A 49 8.50 5.64 4.74
C LEU A 49 7.92 5.93 3.36
N VAL A 50 7.53 7.19 3.12
CA VAL A 50 7.00 7.65 1.84
C VAL A 50 8.14 8.15 0.97
N LEU A 51 8.45 7.44 -0.11
CA LEU A 51 9.44 7.87 -1.10
C LEU A 51 8.76 8.78 -2.13
N LYS A 52 9.12 10.08 -2.16
CA LYS A 52 8.49 11.05 -3.07
C LYS A 52 9.07 10.98 -4.48
N ASN A 53 8.27 11.37 -5.47
CA ASN A 53 8.67 11.58 -6.86
C ASN A 53 9.21 10.31 -7.55
N GLN A 54 8.55 9.17 -7.35
CA GLN A 54 8.93 7.87 -7.93
C GLN A 54 8.09 7.46 -9.15
N ALA A 55 7.52 8.40 -9.90
CA ALA A 55 6.66 8.09 -11.06
C ALA A 55 7.41 7.35 -12.18
N HIS A 56 8.74 7.45 -12.20
CA HIS A 56 9.64 6.76 -13.14
C HIS A 56 10.15 5.41 -12.61
N ALA A 57 9.75 5.00 -11.41
CA ALA A 57 10.16 3.72 -10.85
C ALA A 57 9.60 2.56 -11.69
N THR A 58 10.44 1.55 -11.91
CA THR A 58 10.02 0.33 -12.61
C THR A 58 9.50 -0.72 -11.63
N PRO A 59 8.63 -1.67 -12.06
CA PRO A 59 8.25 -2.81 -11.23
C PRO A 59 9.46 -3.60 -10.72
N LYS A 60 10.50 -3.72 -11.57
CA LYS A 60 11.77 -4.36 -11.20
C LYS A 60 12.45 -3.64 -10.04
N ALA A 61 12.63 -2.32 -10.13
CA ALA A 61 13.27 -1.54 -9.07
C ALA A 61 12.46 -1.57 -7.76
N GLN A 62 11.12 -1.50 -7.84
CA GLN A 62 10.25 -1.69 -6.67
C GLN A 62 10.50 -3.04 -6.01
N PHE A 63 10.53 -4.12 -6.80
CA PHE A 63 10.80 -5.46 -6.29
C PHE A 63 12.19 -5.59 -5.69
N GLU A 64 13.23 -5.12 -6.38
CA GLU A 64 14.62 -5.19 -5.91
C GLU A 64 14.82 -4.43 -4.61
N LEU A 65 14.21 -3.25 -4.46
CA LEU A 65 14.22 -2.50 -3.19
C LEU A 65 13.58 -3.31 -2.05
N THR A 66 12.39 -3.89 -2.28
CA THR A 66 11.72 -4.74 -1.29
C THR A 66 12.58 -5.95 -0.92
N GLN A 67 13.17 -6.62 -1.92
CA GLN A 67 13.98 -7.81 -1.73
C GLN A 67 15.27 -7.53 -0.95
N ARG A 68 15.81 -6.31 -0.97
CA ARG A 68 16.97 -5.97 -0.11
C ARG A 68 16.69 -6.12 1.39
N PHE A 69 15.44 -6.00 1.84
CA PHE A 69 15.05 -6.22 3.25
C PHE A 69 14.99 -7.71 3.63
N ASP A 70 14.71 -8.56 2.65
CA ASP A 70 14.70 -10.02 2.76
C ASP A 70 15.15 -10.67 1.45
N PRO A 71 16.45 -10.96 1.30
CA PRO A 71 16.99 -11.56 0.08
C PRO A 71 16.42 -12.96 -0.23
N THR A 72 15.78 -13.61 0.74
CA THR A 72 15.15 -14.93 0.54
C THR A 72 13.77 -14.85 -0.09
N CYS A 73 13.19 -13.65 -0.15
CA CYS A 73 11.89 -13.41 -0.75
C CYS A 73 11.98 -13.52 -2.28
N SER A 74 11.44 -14.59 -2.84
CA SER A 74 11.50 -14.90 -4.29
C SER A 74 10.15 -14.75 -5.01
N GLY A 75 9.08 -14.44 -4.29
CA GLY A 75 7.72 -14.36 -4.84
C GLY A 75 6.77 -13.53 -3.98
N TYR A 76 5.53 -13.42 -4.44
CA TYR A 76 4.50 -12.66 -3.73
C TYR A 76 4.00 -13.40 -2.48
N GLY A 77 3.88 -12.68 -1.37
CA GLY A 77 3.87 -13.20 0.01
C GLY A 77 2.67 -14.05 0.48
N HIS A 78 1.79 -14.48 -0.42
CA HIS A 78 0.61 -15.30 -0.06
C HIS A 78 0.82 -16.80 -0.31
N GLY A 79 2.03 -17.19 -0.73
CA GLY A 79 2.39 -18.58 -0.99
C GLY A 79 1.56 -19.23 -2.11
N LYS A 80 1.66 -20.56 -2.20
CA LYS A 80 0.68 -21.36 -2.94
C LYS A 80 -0.57 -21.46 -2.07
N THR A 81 -1.44 -20.46 -2.12
CA THR A 81 -2.81 -20.63 -1.59
C THR A 81 -3.39 -21.93 -2.15
N LEU A 82 -3.90 -22.80 -1.28
CA LEU A 82 -4.49 -24.12 -1.57
C LEU A 82 -5.56 -24.12 -2.67
N ASP A 83 -6.01 -22.95 -3.08
CA ASP A 83 -6.63 -22.68 -4.36
C ASP A 83 -6.43 -21.19 -4.62
N ALA A 84 -5.65 -20.78 -5.62
CA ALA A 84 -5.51 -19.36 -5.97
C ALA A 84 -6.90 -18.71 -6.15
N LYS A 85 -7.88 -19.48 -6.65
CA LYS A 85 -9.29 -19.09 -6.83
C LYS A 85 -10.07 -18.87 -5.53
N ARG A 86 -9.62 -19.40 -4.39
CA ARG A 86 -10.28 -19.25 -3.07
C ARG A 86 -9.69 -18.10 -2.24
N SER A 87 -8.59 -17.48 -2.68
CA SER A 87 -8.06 -16.31 -1.99
C SER A 87 -9.03 -15.14 -2.13
N ILE A 88 -9.37 -14.51 -1.00
CA ILE A 88 -10.18 -13.28 -0.96
C ILE A 88 -9.55 -12.17 -1.80
N LEU A 89 -8.23 -12.22 -2.02
CA LEU A 89 -7.47 -11.23 -2.77
C LEU A 89 -7.39 -11.52 -4.28
N HIS A 90 -7.65 -12.75 -4.72
CA HIS A 90 -7.55 -13.13 -6.14
C HIS A 90 -8.34 -12.25 -7.10
N PRO A 91 -9.58 -11.79 -6.80
CA PRO A 91 -10.29 -10.89 -7.72
C PRO A 91 -9.64 -9.50 -7.83
N ASP A 92 -8.87 -9.07 -6.83
CA ASP A 92 -8.42 -7.69 -6.68
C ASP A 92 -6.99 -7.46 -7.22
N LEU A 93 -6.21 -8.53 -7.38
CA LEU A 93 -4.80 -8.49 -7.82
C LEU A 93 -4.63 -8.87 -9.29
N LYS A 94 -3.77 -8.15 -10.02
CA LYS A 94 -3.30 -8.51 -11.36
C LYS A 94 -1.79 -8.59 -11.41
N THR A 95 -1.25 -9.76 -11.74
CA THR A 95 0.21 -9.98 -11.82
C THR A 95 0.82 -9.32 -13.05
N ILE A 96 1.90 -8.56 -12.88
CA ILE A 96 2.70 -8.02 -13.99
C ILE A 96 3.45 -9.18 -14.68
N PRO A 97 3.23 -9.46 -15.98
CA PRO A 97 3.79 -10.65 -16.64
C PRO A 97 5.32 -10.70 -16.66
N HIS A 98 5.98 -9.55 -16.83
CA HIS A 98 7.45 -9.47 -16.89
C HIS A 98 8.12 -9.32 -15.52
N GLN A 99 7.35 -9.06 -14.46
CA GLN A 99 7.81 -8.98 -13.07
C GLN A 99 6.75 -9.57 -12.11
N PRO A 100 6.59 -10.92 -12.05
CA PRO A 100 5.47 -11.56 -11.36
C PRO A 100 5.38 -11.34 -9.84
N GLN A 101 6.45 -10.87 -9.21
CA GLN A 101 6.50 -10.49 -7.80
C GLN A 101 5.72 -9.21 -7.51
N VAL A 102 5.38 -8.43 -8.55
CA VAL A 102 4.63 -7.18 -8.45
C VAL A 102 3.19 -7.40 -8.91
N GLN A 103 2.27 -6.91 -8.09
CA GLN A 103 0.83 -6.99 -8.29
C GLN A 103 0.26 -5.59 -8.54
N VAL A 104 -0.67 -5.49 -9.47
CA VAL A 104 -1.42 -4.27 -9.76
C VAL A 104 -2.77 -4.33 -9.06
N ILE A 105 -3.05 -3.28 -8.31
CA ILE A 105 -4.32 -3.04 -7.61
C ILE A 105 -4.90 -1.72 -8.07
N GLY A 106 -6.23 -1.60 -8.08
CA GLY A 106 -6.90 -0.37 -8.48
C GLY A 106 -8.38 -0.58 -8.74
N ASN A 107 -8.97 0.33 -9.51
CA ASN A 107 -10.38 0.27 -9.87
C ASN A 107 -10.60 0.65 -11.34
N GLY A 108 -11.52 -0.04 -12.00
CA GLY A 108 -11.95 0.29 -13.35
C GLY A 108 -11.09 -0.34 -14.46
N PHE A 109 -11.37 0.07 -15.70
CA PHE A 109 -10.75 -0.52 -16.90
C PHE A 109 -9.36 0.05 -17.16
N VAL A 110 -8.40 -0.84 -17.43
CA VAL A 110 -7.02 -0.55 -17.82
C VAL A 110 -6.76 -1.17 -19.19
N LYS A 111 -6.54 -0.32 -20.19
CA LYS A 111 -6.30 -0.75 -21.57
C LYS A 111 -4.95 -1.45 -21.73
N ASP A 112 -3.88 -0.83 -21.26
CA ASP A 112 -2.52 -1.38 -21.28
C ASP A 112 -1.72 -0.81 -20.09
N PHE A 113 -1.04 -1.68 -19.35
CA PHE A 113 -0.13 -1.28 -18.26
C PHE A 113 0.86 -2.42 -17.96
N GLU A 114 2.15 -2.18 -18.11
CA GLU A 114 3.22 -3.14 -17.76
C GLU A 114 3.00 -4.54 -18.38
N GLY A 115 2.44 -4.61 -19.59
CA GLY A 115 2.13 -5.86 -20.29
C GLY A 115 0.77 -6.48 -19.95
N LEU A 116 0.03 -5.96 -18.97
CA LEU A 116 -1.40 -6.24 -18.80
C LEU A 116 -2.18 -5.51 -19.90
N ARG A 117 -3.18 -6.19 -20.49
CA ARG A 117 -4.06 -5.62 -21.52
C ARG A 117 -5.51 -5.85 -21.19
N ASP A 118 -6.36 -4.90 -21.57
CA ASP A 118 -7.83 -4.96 -21.49
C ASP A 118 -8.33 -5.55 -20.15
N THR A 119 -7.73 -5.09 -19.06
CA THR A 119 -7.93 -5.65 -17.71
C THR A 119 -8.80 -4.72 -16.89
N THR A 120 -9.84 -5.26 -16.24
CA THR A 120 -10.62 -4.50 -15.26
C THR A 120 -10.10 -4.78 -13.86
N LEU A 121 -9.66 -3.73 -13.18
CA LEU A 121 -9.27 -3.75 -11.78
C LEU A 121 -10.51 -3.57 -10.90
N LYS A 122 -10.52 -4.23 -9.74
CA LYS A 122 -11.59 -4.14 -8.77
C LYS A 122 -11.01 -3.66 -7.45
N HIS A 123 -11.58 -2.58 -6.92
CA HIS A 123 -11.22 -2.10 -5.59
C HIS A 123 -12.08 -2.80 -4.53
N PRO A 124 -11.49 -3.25 -3.41
CA PRO A 124 -12.26 -3.79 -2.30
C PRO A 124 -13.20 -2.75 -1.71
N HIS A 125 -14.31 -3.21 -1.14
CA HIS A 125 -15.35 -2.34 -0.59
C HIS A 125 -15.70 -2.77 0.84
N HIS A 126 -15.90 -1.83 1.76
CA HIS A 126 -16.19 -2.14 3.17
C HIS A 126 -17.42 -3.05 3.35
N LYS A 127 -18.41 -2.95 2.44
CA LYS A 127 -19.61 -3.80 2.39
C LYS A 127 -19.33 -5.31 2.39
N THR A 128 -18.17 -5.75 1.92
CA THR A 128 -17.85 -7.19 1.85
C THR A 128 -17.21 -7.74 3.12
N PHE A 129 -16.85 -6.89 4.08
CA PHE A 129 -16.11 -7.30 5.27
C PHE A 129 -16.83 -6.93 6.58
N HIS A 130 -17.59 -5.84 6.58
CA HIS A 130 -18.26 -5.35 7.78
C HIS A 130 -19.62 -6.02 7.99
N LYS A 131 -19.99 -6.22 9.27
CA LYS A 131 -21.32 -6.72 9.67
C LYS A 131 -22.44 -5.77 9.24
N THR A 132 -22.20 -4.47 9.33
CA THR A 132 -23.11 -3.43 8.86
C THR A 132 -22.46 -2.66 7.72
N ALA A 133 -23.28 -2.04 6.88
CA ALA A 133 -22.82 -1.24 5.76
C ALA A 133 -23.45 0.15 5.82
N ILE A 134 -22.76 1.11 5.20
CA ILE A 134 -23.31 2.40 4.84
C ILE A 134 -24.53 2.16 3.92
N PRO A 135 -25.65 2.84 4.19
CA PRO A 135 -26.83 2.82 3.32
C PRO A 135 -26.50 3.15 1.87
N GLU A 136 -27.27 2.59 0.93
CA GLU A 136 -26.99 2.72 -0.50
C GLU A 136 -27.10 4.17 -1.00
N ASP A 137 -28.02 4.95 -0.43
CA ASP A 137 -28.22 6.37 -0.70
C ASP A 137 -27.09 7.27 -0.16
N GLU A 138 -26.29 6.77 0.78
CA GLU A 138 -25.14 7.47 1.37
C GLU A 138 -23.78 7.01 0.81
N ASP A 139 -23.73 5.85 0.14
CA ASP A 139 -22.48 5.17 -0.31
C ASP A 139 -21.61 6.01 -1.24
N LEU A 140 -22.23 6.96 -1.96
CA LEU A 140 -21.47 7.88 -2.80
C LEU A 140 -20.57 8.77 -1.94
N ASP A 141 -21.07 9.32 -0.84
CA ASP A 141 -20.39 10.37 -0.08
C ASP A 141 -19.64 9.84 1.14
N PHE A 142 -20.05 8.68 1.66
CA PHE A 142 -19.50 8.11 2.88
C PHE A 142 -18.75 6.81 2.62
N THR A 143 -17.74 6.53 3.46
CA THR A 143 -17.00 5.27 3.42
C THR A 143 -16.58 4.82 4.83
N ARG A 144 -16.05 3.61 4.93
CA ARG A 144 -15.40 3.05 6.14
C ARG A 144 -14.06 2.46 5.74
N PHE A 145 -13.16 2.30 6.72
CA PHE A 145 -11.97 1.48 6.50
C PHE A 145 -12.39 0.08 6.03
N TYR A 146 -11.82 -0.42 4.93
CA TYR A 146 -12.15 -1.74 4.40
C TYR A 146 -11.88 -2.84 5.45
N ARG A 147 -10.63 -2.97 5.90
CA ARG A 147 -10.20 -3.82 7.01
C ARG A 147 -8.83 -3.37 7.54
N TRP A 148 -8.59 -3.58 8.83
CA TRP A 148 -7.25 -3.49 9.42
C TRP A 148 -6.61 -4.87 9.39
N HIS A 149 -5.36 -4.96 8.93
CA HIS A 149 -4.63 -6.23 8.87
C HIS A 149 -3.11 -6.01 8.81
N ILE A 150 -2.37 -7.08 9.09
CA ILE A 150 -0.95 -7.23 8.75
C ILE A 150 -0.89 -8.19 7.55
N ASP A 151 -0.11 -7.82 6.53
CA ASP A 151 0.03 -8.62 5.32
C ASP A 151 0.48 -10.05 5.63
N ALA A 152 -0.16 -11.00 4.98
CA ALA A 152 0.09 -12.44 5.12
C ALA A 152 0.16 -12.95 6.58
N ALA A 153 -0.45 -12.25 7.54
CA ALA A 153 -0.66 -12.80 8.86
C ALA A 153 -1.59 -14.02 8.76
N LEU A 154 -1.31 -15.06 9.55
CA LEU A 154 -2.13 -16.28 9.66
C LEU A 154 -2.07 -17.21 8.43
N TYR A 155 -1.02 -17.11 7.60
CA TYR A 155 -0.68 -18.12 6.59
C TYR A 155 0.36 -19.11 7.15
N ASP A 156 0.55 -20.25 6.47
CA ASP A 156 1.63 -21.21 6.77
C ASP A 156 3.02 -20.70 6.28
N LEU A 157 3.20 -19.39 6.35
CA LEU A 157 4.37 -18.64 5.93
C LEU A 157 4.69 -17.59 7.00
N GLN A 158 5.97 -17.25 7.12
CA GLN A 158 6.36 -16.09 7.92
C GLN A 158 5.82 -14.81 7.25
N PRO A 159 5.21 -13.88 8.01
CA PRO A 159 4.79 -12.60 7.47
C PRO A 159 5.97 -11.86 6.80
N PRO A 160 5.73 -11.12 5.70
CA PRO A 160 6.76 -10.34 5.05
C PRO A 160 7.36 -9.31 6.03
N ARG A 161 8.68 -9.11 5.94
CA ARG A 161 9.37 -8.08 6.75
C ARG A 161 8.91 -6.67 6.40
N VAL A 162 8.65 -6.43 5.12
CA VAL A 162 8.22 -5.14 4.58
C VAL A 162 7.28 -5.36 3.39
N THR A 163 6.40 -4.40 3.15
CA THR A 163 5.59 -4.29 1.93
C THR A 163 5.88 -2.95 1.28
N SER A 164 6.04 -2.93 -0.06
CA SER A 164 6.12 -1.69 -0.83
C SER A 164 4.86 -1.49 -1.68
N LEU A 165 4.33 -0.28 -1.66
CA LEU A 165 3.20 0.14 -2.48
C LEU A 165 3.61 1.33 -3.33
N MET A 166 3.38 1.25 -4.64
CA MET A 166 3.66 2.33 -5.58
C MET A 166 2.35 2.95 -6.07
N ALA A 167 2.25 4.27 -5.94
CA ALA A 167 1.14 5.04 -6.50
C ALA A 167 1.41 5.37 -7.97
N VAL A 168 0.73 4.66 -8.88
CA VAL A 168 0.86 4.86 -10.34
C VAL A 168 -0.13 5.92 -10.84
N SER A 169 -1.40 5.76 -10.49
CA SER A 169 -2.47 6.71 -10.81
C SER A 169 -3.34 6.89 -9.58
N VAL A 170 -3.42 8.13 -9.10
CA VAL A 170 -4.20 8.49 -7.91
C VAL A 170 -5.43 9.27 -8.36
N PRO A 171 -6.64 8.88 -7.93
CA PRO A 171 -7.86 9.62 -8.21
C PRO A 171 -7.73 11.10 -7.81
N LYS A 172 -8.23 11.99 -8.67
CA LYS A 172 -8.28 13.44 -8.42
C LYS A 172 -9.73 13.88 -8.31
N GLY A 173 -9.97 14.94 -7.54
CA GLY A 173 -11.28 15.56 -7.43
C GLY A 173 -11.94 15.28 -6.08
N ARG A 174 -13.10 14.61 -6.10
CA ARG A 174 -13.94 14.45 -4.92
C ARG A 174 -13.27 13.63 -3.81
N THR A 175 -13.65 13.93 -2.57
CA THR A 175 -13.34 13.14 -1.37
C THR A 175 -14.56 12.34 -0.93
N GLN A 176 -14.36 11.46 0.06
CA GLN A 176 -15.44 10.84 0.83
C GLN A 176 -15.23 11.14 2.32
N THR A 177 -16.32 11.12 3.08
CA THR A 177 -16.29 11.18 4.53
C THR A 177 -16.17 9.76 5.08
N LEU A 178 -15.03 9.43 5.67
CA LEU A 178 -14.85 8.18 6.41
C LEU A 178 -15.54 8.30 7.76
N ARG A 179 -16.45 7.37 8.09
CA ARG A 179 -17.06 7.26 9.41
C ARG A 179 -16.50 6.06 10.17
N TYR A 180 -16.29 6.23 11.48
CA TYR A 180 -15.87 5.13 12.35
C TYR A 180 -17.05 4.24 12.75
N ASP A 181 -18.24 4.82 12.91
CA ASP A 181 -19.51 4.14 13.24
C ASP A 181 -19.41 3.19 14.46
N ASP A 182 -18.54 3.53 15.41
CA ASP A 182 -18.31 2.82 16.67
C ASP A 182 -18.98 3.50 17.88
N GLY A 183 -19.82 4.51 17.63
CA GLY A 183 -20.53 5.30 18.63
C GLY A 183 -19.80 6.56 19.10
N THR A 184 -18.56 6.79 18.66
CA THR A 184 -17.79 8.02 18.95
C THR A 184 -18.32 9.23 18.18
N GLY A 185 -18.85 9.01 16.98
CA GLY A 185 -19.19 10.07 16.03
C GLY A 185 -17.98 10.61 15.25
N ASP A 186 -16.83 9.93 15.32
CA ASP A 186 -15.62 10.37 14.61
C ASP A 186 -15.76 10.23 13.09
N GLU A 187 -15.31 11.26 12.39
CA GLU A 187 -15.30 11.35 10.92
C GLU A 187 -13.96 11.90 10.40
N LEU A 188 -13.58 11.49 9.19
CA LEU A 188 -12.36 11.95 8.52
C LEU A 188 -12.60 12.17 7.02
N GLN A 189 -12.24 13.33 6.48
CA GLN A 189 -12.20 13.54 5.04
C GLN A 189 -11.03 12.77 4.41
N VAL A 190 -11.33 11.90 3.44
CA VAL A 190 -10.32 11.07 2.76
C VAL A 190 -10.40 11.21 1.24
N PRO A 191 -9.26 11.21 0.53
CA PRO A 191 -9.25 11.04 -0.91
C PRO A 191 -9.71 9.62 -1.29
N LEU A 192 -10.15 9.44 -2.53
CA LEU A 192 -10.52 8.12 -3.03
C LEU A 192 -9.30 7.20 -3.17
N GLY A 193 -9.46 5.93 -2.82
CA GLY A 193 -8.44 4.89 -3.03
C GLY A 193 -7.21 5.00 -2.13
N THR A 194 -7.29 5.71 -1.01
CA THR A 194 -6.17 5.83 -0.07
C THR A 194 -6.02 4.61 0.85
N THR A 195 -4.77 4.28 1.14
CA THR A 195 -4.40 3.32 2.19
C THR A 195 -4.01 4.08 3.46
N ALA A 196 -4.58 3.68 4.59
CA ALA A 196 -4.19 4.18 5.90
C ALA A 196 -3.26 3.18 6.61
N PHE A 197 -2.34 3.71 7.41
CA PHE A 197 -1.43 2.94 8.25
C PHE A 197 -1.64 3.33 9.71
N ALA A 198 -1.53 2.35 10.60
CA ALA A 198 -1.61 2.56 12.04
C ALA A 198 -0.46 1.83 12.74
N SER A 199 -0.03 2.39 13.87
CA SER A 199 0.90 1.79 14.81
C SER A 199 0.31 1.95 16.21
N GLY A 200 0.30 0.85 16.97
CA GLY A 200 -0.16 0.78 18.36
C GLY A 200 0.96 0.39 19.30
#